data_AF-A0A7C3BT01-F1
#
_entry.id   AF-A0A7C3BT01-F1
#
_cell.length_a   1.000
_cell.length_b   1.000
_cell.length_c   1.000
_cell.angle_alpha   90.00
_cell.angle_beta   90.00
_cell.angle_gamma   90.00
#
_symmetry.space_group_name_H-M   'P 1'
#
loop_
_entity.id
_entity.type
_entity.pdbx_description
1 polymer ?
#
loop_
_entity_poly.entity_id
_entity_poly.type
_entity_poly.pdbx_seq_one_letter_code
_entity_poly.pdbx_strand_id
1 'polypeptide(L)'
;MATILRKAGPSYQAYYDKVPLALVANSERRFPEAWITPSRTDVTADFVCYARPLIGESWPHVPLVAGLQRFTRFEPLSAPQ
;
A
#
# COMPACT_ATOMS: atom_id res chain seq x y z
N MET A 1 7.74 -13.01 -5.94
CA MET A 1 6.77 -12.23 -5.16
C MET A 1 6.11 -11.21 -6.06
N ALA A 2 4.77 -11.11 -6.09
CA ALA A 2 4.08 -10.03 -6.81
C ALA A 2 4.41 -8.69 -6.14
N THR A 3 4.61 -7.63 -6.92
CA THR A 3 5.14 -6.36 -6.43
C THR A 3 4.46 -5.19 -7.11
N ILE A 4 4.21 -4.13 -6.34
CA ILE A 4 3.67 -2.87 -6.81
C ILE A 4 4.83 -1.89 -6.98
N LEU A 5 4.98 -1.34 -8.18
CA LEU A 5 6.03 -0.41 -8.54
C LEU A 5 5.42 0.92 -8.96
N ARG A 6 6.08 2.03 -8.58
CA ARG A 6 5.67 3.38 -8.99
C ARG A 6 6.32 3.69 -10.34
N LYS A 7 5.51 4.07 -11.33
CA LYS A 7 6.01 4.55 -12.62
C LYS A 7 6.65 5.93 -12.44
N ALA A 8 7.77 6.18 -13.12
CA ALA A 8 8.36 7.50 -13.16
C ALA A 8 7.43 8.49 -13.90
N GLY A 9 7.26 9.69 -13.35
CA GLY A 9 6.41 10.72 -13.92
C GLY A 9 5.89 11.72 -12.89
N PRO A 10 5.23 12.79 -13.35
CA PRO A 10 4.68 13.84 -12.49
C PRO A 10 3.43 13.41 -11.71
N SER A 11 2.72 12.37 -12.19
CA SER A 11 1.55 11.82 -11.54
C SER A 11 1.84 10.42 -10.97
N TYR A 12 1.15 10.08 -9.88
CA TYR A 12 1.25 8.74 -9.31
C TYR A 12 0.55 7.72 -10.22
N GLN A 13 1.31 6.72 -10.68
CA GLN A 13 0.79 5.56 -11.39
C GLN A 13 1.50 4.31 -10.87
N ALA A 14 0.72 3.31 -10.43
CA ALA A 14 1.24 2.00 -10.09
C ALA A 14 1.30 1.10 -11.34
N TYR A 15 2.32 0.25 -11.41
CA TYR A 15 2.35 -0.91 -12.28
C TYR A 15 2.77 -2.15 -11.47
N TYR A 16 2.48 -3.33 -12.00
CA TYR A 16 2.67 -4.59 -11.29
C TYR A 16 3.73 -5.42 -11.98
N ASP A 17 4.58 -6.04 -11.18
CA ASP A 17 5.63 -6.94 -11.65
C ASP A 17 5.92 -8.02 -10.60
N LYS A 18 6.96 -8.81 -10.83
CA LYS A 18 7.45 -9.86 -9.94
C LYS A 18 8.92 -9.64 -9.60
N VAL A 19 9.25 -9.87 -8.33
CA VAL A 19 10.64 -9.85 -7.83
C VAL A 19 11.04 -11.26 -7.37
N PRO A 20 12.28 -11.73 -7.65
CA PRO A 20 12.82 -12.96 -7.10
C PRO A 20 12.74 -13.02 -5.58
N LEU A 21 12.36 -14.19 -5.02
CA LEU A 21 12.21 -14.34 -3.57
C LEU A 21 13.51 -14.13 -2.81
N ALA A 22 14.65 -14.52 -3.37
CA ALA A 22 15.96 -14.34 -2.76
C ALA A 22 16.32 -12.87 -2.50
N LEU A 23 15.76 -11.91 -3.27
CA LEU A 23 15.99 -10.48 -3.07
C LEU A 23 15.12 -9.89 -1.95
N VAL A 24 14.03 -10.57 -1.59
CA VAL A 24 13.10 -10.11 -0.56
C VAL A 24 13.37 -10.81 0.78
N ALA A 25 13.85 -12.05 0.73
CA ALA A 25 14.14 -12.84 1.90
C ALA A 25 15.10 -12.09 2.84
N ASN A 26 14.68 -11.94 4.11
CA ASN A 26 15.41 -11.23 5.15
C ASN A 26 15.78 -9.76 4.80
N SER A 27 15.01 -9.12 3.91
CA SER A 27 15.15 -7.71 3.57
C SER A 27 13.95 -6.91 4.09
N GLU A 28 14.21 -5.68 4.50
CA GLU A 28 13.20 -4.73 4.99
C GLU A 28 13.31 -3.39 4.26
N ARG A 29 12.21 -2.63 4.24
CA ARG A 29 12.26 -1.22 3.85
C ARG A 29 12.33 -0.38 5.11
N ARG A 30 13.44 0.33 5.29
CA ARG A 30 13.62 1.28 6.39
C ARG A 30 12.95 2.60 6.07
N PHE A 31 12.51 3.30 7.12
CA PHE A 31 12.04 4.68 6.98
C PHE A 31 13.27 5.59 6.73
N PRO A 32 13.36 6.27 5.58
CA PRO A 32 14.48 7.16 5.28
C PRO A 32 14.59 8.29 6.31
N GLU A 33 15.80 8.59 6.78
CA GLU A 33 16.01 9.68 7.75
C GLU A 33 15.66 11.06 7.16
N ALA A 34 15.87 11.25 5.86
CA ALA A 34 15.47 12.46 5.12
C ALA A 34 13.94 12.70 5.10
N TRP A 35 13.13 11.70 5.48
CA TRP A 35 11.68 11.83 5.62
C TRP A 35 11.25 12.32 7.00
N ILE A 36 12.17 12.45 7.95
CA ILE A 36 11.92 12.92 9.31
C ILE A 36 12.35 14.38 9.40
N THR A 37 11.53 15.25 10.00
CA THR A 37 11.92 16.65 10.22
C THR A 37 13.09 16.77 11.21
N PRO A 38 13.86 17.87 11.19
CA PRO A 38 14.98 18.06 12.11
C PRO A 38 14.59 17.98 13.60
N SER A 39 13.35 18.39 13.94
CA SER A 39 12.82 18.28 15.32
C SER A 39 12.47 16.85 15.73
N ARG A 40 12.43 15.90 14.78
CA ARG A 40 12.02 14.50 14.97
C ARG A 40 10.60 14.28 15.48
N THR A 41 9.72 15.26 15.27
CA THR A 41 8.32 15.20 15.69
C THR A 41 7.34 15.10 14.51
N ASP A 42 7.84 15.19 13.28
CA ASP A 42 7.02 15.21 12.07
C ASP A 42 7.80 14.69 10.85
N VAL A 43 7.18 14.72 9.69
CA VAL A 43 7.71 14.25 8.41
C VAL A 43 7.95 15.38 7.42
N THR A 44 8.88 15.17 6.47
CA THR A 44 9.21 16.17 5.45
C THR A 44 8.21 16.16 4.29
N ALA A 45 8.26 17.20 3.45
CA ALA A 45 7.44 17.28 2.24
C ALA A 45 7.68 16.10 1.28
N ASP A 46 8.89 15.53 1.26
CA ASP A 46 9.23 14.37 0.44
C ASP A 46 8.43 13.13 0.86
N PHE A 47 8.27 12.93 2.17
CA PHE A 47 7.41 11.87 2.68
C PHE A 47 5.95 12.10 2.28
N VAL A 48 5.44 13.33 2.43
CA VAL A 48 4.05 13.65 2.08
C VAL A 48 3.81 13.39 0.59
N CYS A 49 4.73 13.80 -0.28
CA CYS A 49 4.69 13.52 -1.72
C CYS A 49 4.69 12.01 -2.02
N TYR A 50 5.48 11.25 -1.26
CA TYR A 50 5.49 9.79 -1.36
C TYR A 50 4.17 9.16 -0.89
N ALA A 51 3.69 9.50 0.30
CA ALA A 51 2.61 8.79 0.99
C ALA A 51 1.20 9.22 0.57
N ARG A 52 0.98 10.50 0.26
CA ARG A 52 -0.35 11.05 -0.04
C ARG A 52 -1.13 10.28 -1.12
N PRO A 53 -0.55 9.94 -2.29
CA PRO A 53 -1.31 9.20 -3.31
C PRO A 53 -1.63 7.74 -2.90
N LEU A 54 -1.01 7.20 -1.85
CA LEU A 54 -1.23 5.81 -1.42
C LEU A 54 -2.53 5.63 -0.62
N ILE A 55 -3.02 6.70 0.01
CA ILE A 55 -4.25 6.67 0.82
C ILE A 55 -5.52 7.01 0.01
N GLY A 56 -5.36 7.42 -1.25
CA GLY A 56 -6.45 7.87 -2.12
C GLY A 56 -6.94 9.28 -1.79
N GLU A 57 -7.81 9.80 -2.65
CA GLU A 57 -8.39 11.15 -2.52
C GLU A 57 -9.74 11.15 -1.79
N SER A 58 -10.41 9.99 -1.72
CA SER A 58 -11.73 9.86 -1.12
C SER A 58 -11.93 8.49 -0.52
N TRP A 59 -12.93 8.40 0.35
CA TRP A 59 -13.35 7.12 0.92
C TRP A 59 -13.88 6.18 -0.18
N PRO A 60 -13.58 4.87 -0.12
CA PRO A 60 -14.19 3.91 -1.03
C PRO A 60 -15.68 3.77 -0.71
N HIS A 61 -16.49 3.53 -1.75
CA HIS A 61 -17.91 3.21 -1.57
C HIS A 61 -18.06 1.81 -0.98
N VAL A 62 -18.48 1.73 0.29
CA VAL A 62 -18.68 0.46 1.00
C VAL A 62 -20.18 0.17 1.16
N PRO A 63 -20.69 -0.97 0.64
CA PRO A 63 -22.08 -1.33 0.80
C PRO A 63 -22.42 -1.60 2.27
N LEU A 64 -23.57 -1.10 2.72
CA LEU A 64 -24.06 -1.27 4.08
C LEU A 64 -25.32 -2.14 4.11
N VAL A 65 -25.50 -2.93 5.18
CA VAL A 65 -26.72 -3.67 5.50
C VAL A 65 -27.04 -3.39 6.96
N ALA A 66 -28.23 -2.84 7.24
CA ALA A 66 -28.65 -2.42 8.58
C ALA A 66 -27.62 -1.50 9.30
N GLY A 67 -27.00 -0.58 8.56
CA GLY A 67 -26.01 0.37 9.10
C GLY A 67 -24.60 -0.21 9.31
N LEU A 68 -24.36 -1.48 8.99
CA LEU A 68 -23.07 -2.14 9.15
C LEU A 68 -22.45 -2.46 7.78
N GLN A 69 -21.11 -2.47 7.70
CA GLN A 69 -20.40 -2.85 6.47
C GLN A 69 -20.74 -4.29 6.07
N ARG A 70 -21.09 -4.49 4.80
CA ARG A 70 -21.46 -5.80 4.26
C ARG A 70 -20.23 -6.63 3.91
N PHE A 71 -19.60 -7.23 4.91
CA PHE A 71 -18.53 -8.20 4.71
C PHE A 71 -19.04 -9.50 4.07
N THR A 72 -18.24 -10.08 3.17
CA THR A 72 -18.52 -11.38 2.53
C THR A 72 -18.41 -12.51 3.55
N ARG A 73 -19.33 -13.47 3.48
CA ARG A 73 -19.26 -14.74 4.22
C ARG A 73 -18.93 -15.85 3.22
N PHE A 74 -17.69 -16.32 3.22
CA PHE A 74 -17.26 -17.41 2.34
C PHE A 74 -17.70 -18.75 2.91
N GLU A 75 -18.13 -19.66 2.03
CA GLU A 75 -18.22 -21.08 2.36
C GLU A 75 -16.82 -21.71 2.25
N PRO A 76 -16.42 -22.60 3.17
CA PRO A 76 -15.08 -23.20 3.18
C PRO A 76 -14.96 -24.35 2.15
N LEU A 77 -15.29 -24.06 0.89
CA LEU A 77 -15.15 -25.01 -0.21
C LEU A 77 -13.71 -24.98 -0.73
N SER A 78 -13.06 -26.14 -0.76
CA SER A 78 -11.71 -26.31 -1.30
C SER A 78 -11.76 -27.10 -2.61
N ALA A 79 -10.79 -26.88 -3.50
CA ALA A 79 -10.60 -27.73 -4.66
C ALA A 79 -10.16 -29.15 -4.22
N PRO A 80 -10.53 -30.22 -4.95
CA PRO A 80 -9.93 -31.53 -4.75
C PRO A 80 -8.40 -31.45 -4.94
N GLN A 81 -7.66 -32.22 -4.12
CA GLN A 81 -6.21 -32.31 -4.16
C GLN A 81 -5.69 -33.00 -5.42
#